data_AF-A0A0R2DDW4-F1
#
_entry.id   AF-A0A0R2DDW4-F1
#
_cell.length_a   1.000
_cell.length_b   1.000
_cell.length_c   1.000
_cell.angle_alpha   90.00
_cell.angle_beta   90.00
_cell.angle_gamma   90.00
#
_symmetry.space_group_name_H-M   'P 1'
#
loop_
_entity.id
_entity.type
_entity.pdbx_description
1 polymer ?
#
loop_
_entity_poly.entity_id
_entity_poly.type
_entity_poly.pdbx_seq_one_letter_code
_entity_poly.pdbx_strand_id
1 'polypeptide(L)'
;MPTLKALIKNRTLQQLLIFAFSQNCLWWLAGSTASTGTPLSTSVKLFLVGYGLFMAAGCFLILRRQFHSTFGPLLVCIAAVFGLFAAPSEGMVQAFSFLICGMLILLCVPKLGLQSIYGLLVFSFLIGVGIPVMLFFLRNHYLATQFLWPLIPLVASYLALFERYFLPTATDWRLTLITPGILVVSLLSLPLSWRSLVIILLVGSHRWFQHQLNARYQLITTGIVQVIVGALILI
;
A
#
# COMPACT_ATOMS: atom_id res chain seq x y z
N MET A 1 1.00 15.88 29.42
CA MET A 1 0.63 16.84 28.35
C MET A 1 1.79 17.45 27.54
N PRO A 2 3.04 17.68 28.05
CA PRO A 2 4.11 18.26 27.22
C PRO A 2 4.69 17.28 26.18
N THR A 3 4.65 15.99 26.48
CA THR A 3 5.13 14.89 25.61
C THR A 3 4.30 14.73 24.34
N LEU A 4 2.97 14.88 24.41
CA LEU A 4 2.08 14.75 23.24
C LEU A 4 2.28 15.90 22.25
N LYS A 5 2.46 17.14 22.74
CA LYS A 5 2.79 18.31 21.90
C LYS A 5 4.17 18.16 21.25
N ALA A 6 5.15 17.60 21.97
CA ALA A 6 6.46 17.29 21.40
C ALA A 6 6.39 16.17 20.33
N LEU A 7 5.53 15.17 20.53
CA LEU A 7 5.28 14.11 19.55
C LEU A 7 4.63 14.66 18.28
N ILE A 8 3.62 15.52 18.42
CA ILE A 8 2.93 16.17 17.29
C ILE A 8 3.87 17.12 16.54
N LYS A 9 4.82 17.76 17.24
CA LYS A 9 5.85 18.62 16.62
C LYS A 9 6.93 17.82 15.89
N ASN A 10 7.05 16.51 16.18
CA ASN A 10 7.99 15.66 15.49
C ASN A 10 7.54 15.44 14.04
N ARG A 11 8.24 16.11 13.11
CA ARG A 11 7.92 16.05 11.68
C ARG A 11 7.89 14.62 11.16
N THR A 12 8.77 13.73 11.60
CA THR A 12 8.77 12.32 11.17
C THR A 12 7.46 11.61 11.51
N LEU A 13 6.88 11.90 12.68
CA LEU A 13 5.60 11.36 13.11
C LEU A 13 4.46 11.92 12.24
N GLN A 14 4.47 13.22 11.93
CA GLN A 14 3.48 13.82 11.02
C GLN A 14 3.49 13.16 9.64
N GLN A 15 4.68 12.95 9.08
CA GLN A 15 4.85 12.29 7.79
C GLN A 15 4.34 10.84 7.80
N LEU A 16 4.64 10.10 8.88
CA LEU A 16 4.15 8.75 9.10
C LEU A 16 2.63 8.72 9.18
N LEU A 17 2.02 9.63 9.94
CA LEU A 17 0.57 9.70 10.09
C LEU A 17 -0.13 10.02 8.78
N ILE A 18 0.39 10.99 8.01
CA ILE A 18 -0.17 11.34 6.68
C ILE A 18 -0.09 10.13 5.75
N PHE A 19 1.06 9.46 5.67
CA PHE A 19 1.21 8.28 4.82
C PHE A 19 0.29 7.13 5.26
N ALA A 20 0.26 6.85 6.56
CA ALA A 20 -0.54 5.77 7.12
C ALA A 20 -2.04 5.99 6.90
N PHE A 21 -2.52 7.21 7.12
CA PHE A 21 -3.89 7.59 6.85
C PHE A 21 -4.23 7.47 5.36
N SER A 22 -3.35 7.99 4.49
CA SER A 22 -3.51 7.93 3.04
C SER A 22 -3.67 6.49 2.54
N GLN A 23 -2.74 5.60 2.91
CA GLN A 23 -2.79 4.19 2.50
C GLN A 23 -4.02 3.47 3.06
N ASN A 24 -4.36 3.73 4.33
CA ASN A 24 -5.55 3.13 4.93
C ASN A 24 -6.83 3.55 4.20
N CYS A 25 -7.00 4.85 3.89
CA CYS A 25 -8.13 5.34 3.11
C CYS A 25 -8.24 4.65 1.75
N LEU A 26 -7.12 4.47 1.05
CA LEU A 26 -7.12 3.78 -0.24
C LEU A 26 -7.53 2.31 -0.12
N TRP A 27 -7.03 1.58 0.88
CA TRP A 27 -7.42 0.18 1.08
C TRP A 27 -8.90 0.04 1.43
N TRP A 28 -9.43 0.93 2.26
CA TRP A 28 -10.87 0.96 2.55
C TRP A 28 -11.71 1.27 1.31
N LEU A 29 -11.27 2.24 0.50
CA LEU A 29 -11.93 2.54 -0.77
C LEU A 29 -11.94 1.30 -1.67
N ALA A 30 -10.79 0.66 -1.85
CA ALA A 30 -10.65 -0.56 -2.66
C ALA A 30 -11.60 -1.65 -2.18
N GLY A 31 -11.54 -2.03 -0.90
CA GLY A 31 -12.40 -3.07 -0.31
C GLY A 31 -13.89 -2.75 -0.30
N SER A 32 -14.30 -1.51 -0.60
CA SER A 32 -15.70 -1.08 -0.60
C SER A 32 -16.39 -1.06 -1.97
N THR A 33 -15.63 -1.22 -3.06
CA THR A 33 -16.08 -1.01 -4.45
C THR A 33 -17.25 -1.89 -4.91
N ALA A 34 -17.40 -3.11 -4.37
CA ALA A 34 -18.51 -4.02 -4.69
C ALA A 34 -19.25 -4.50 -3.42
N SER A 35 -19.65 -3.54 -2.58
CA SER A 35 -20.36 -3.82 -1.34
C SER A 35 -21.77 -4.38 -1.57
N THR A 36 -21.93 -5.70 -1.54
CA THR A 36 -23.24 -6.36 -1.47
C THR A 36 -23.52 -6.99 -0.10
N GLY A 37 -22.50 -7.10 0.75
CA GLY A 37 -22.55 -7.79 2.03
C GLY A 37 -23.10 -6.97 3.21
N THR A 38 -23.25 -7.65 4.34
CA THR A 38 -23.74 -7.07 5.60
C THR A 38 -22.76 -6.04 6.16
N PRO A 39 -23.25 -5.02 6.90
CA PRO A 39 -22.37 -4.06 7.54
C PRO A 39 -21.52 -4.76 8.60
N LEU A 40 -20.19 -4.65 8.51
CA LEU A 40 -19.30 -5.17 9.56
C LEU A 40 -19.64 -4.55 10.92
N SER A 41 -19.50 -5.36 11.97
CA SER A 41 -19.66 -4.91 13.36
C SER A 41 -18.66 -3.81 13.69
N THR A 42 -19.04 -2.92 14.60
CA THR A 42 -18.19 -1.78 15.02
C THR A 42 -16.84 -2.25 15.56
N SER A 43 -16.82 -3.35 16.32
CA SER A 43 -15.59 -3.92 16.87
C SER A 43 -14.63 -4.39 15.77
N VAL A 44 -15.14 -5.11 14.76
CA VAL A 44 -14.32 -5.60 13.63
C VAL A 44 -13.77 -4.42 12.82
N LYS A 45 -14.59 -3.39 12.57
CA LYS A 45 -14.14 -2.16 11.89
C LYS A 45 -12.99 -1.49 12.62
N LEU A 46 -13.07 -1.37 13.95
CA LEU A 46 -12.00 -0.77 14.76
C LEU A 46 -10.70 -1.57 14.64
N PHE A 47 -10.78 -2.90 14.70
CA PHE A 47 -9.59 -3.75 14.53
C PHE A 47 -9.00 -3.66 13.12
N LEU A 48 -9.83 -3.59 12.08
CA LEU A 48 -9.41 -3.40 10.69
C LEU A 48 -8.73 -2.04 10.46
N VAL A 49 -9.29 -0.97 11.03
CA VAL A 49 -8.67 0.36 10.96
C VAL A 49 -7.31 0.32 11.65
N GLY A 50 -7.21 -0.33 12.82
CA GLY A 50 -5.95 -0.55 13.51
C GLY A 50 -4.95 -1.34 12.66
N TYR A 51 -5.37 -2.47 12.09
CA TYR A 51 -4.57 -3.28 11.17
C TYR A 51 -4.00 -2.40 10.04
N GLY A 52 -4.85 -1.67 9.32
CA GLY A 52 -4.43 -0.80 8.22
C GLY A 52 -3.45 0.30 8.65
N LEU A 53 -3.72 1.00 9.77
CA LEU A 53 -2.83 2.05 10.26
C LEU A 53 -1.46 1.52 10.66
N PHE A 54 -1.40 0.43 11.43
CA PHE A 54 -0.13 -0.17 11.85
C PHE A 54 0.63 -0.75 10.68
N MET A 55 -0.07 -1.37 9.73
CA MET A 55 0.52 -1.90 8.52
C MET A 55 1.15 -0.80 7.67
N ALA A 56 0.41 0.28 7.39
CA ALA A 56 0.92 1.39 6.62
C ALA A 56 2.04 2.16 7.33
N ALA A 57 1.98 2.28 8.66
CA ALA A 57 3.06 2.83 9.47
C ALA A 57 4.33 1.96 9.40
N GLY A 58 4.18 0.64 9.43
CA GLY A 58 5.24 -0.34 9.23
C GLY A 58 5.90 -0.16 7.87
N CYS A 59 5.11 -0.16 6.79
CA CYS A 59 5.58 0.10 5.42
C CYS A 59 6.36 1.41 5.33
N PHE A 60 5.83 2.50 5.89
CA PHE A 60 6.50 3.81 5.87
C PHE A 60 7.88 3.75 6.52
N LEU A 61 8.00 3.15 7.71
CA LEU A 61 9.28 3.08 8.41
C LEU A 61 10.28 2.15 7.71
N ILE A 62 9.80 1.04 7.14
CA ILE A 62 10.62 0.10 6.35
C ILE A 62 11.19 0.82 5.12
N LEU A 63 10.33 1.43 4.30
CA LEU A 63 10.74 2.10 3.07
C LEU A 63 11.61 3.33 3.33
N ARG A 64 11.25 4.16 4.33
CA ARG A 64 12.01 5.37 4.67
C ARG A 64 13.44 5.08 5.13
N ARG A 65 13.65 3.98 5.85
CA ARG A 65 14.97 3.57 6.34
C ARG A 65 15.62 2.49 5.46
N GLN A 66 15.17 2.34 4.22
CA GLN A 66 15.72 1.36 3.27
C GLN A 66 15.86 -0.04 3.90
N PHE A 67 14.77 -0.53 4.50
CA PHE A 67 14.65 -1.87 5.09
C PHE A 67 15.52 -2.15 6.33
N HIS A 68 16.27 -1.17 6.85
CA HIS A 68 17.07 -1.30 8.08
C HIS A 68 16.32 -0.87 9.36
N SER A 69 15.00 -0.73 9.31
CA SER A 69 14.22 -0.28 10.45
C SER A 69 13.94 -1.41 11.45
N THR A 70 14.32 -1.26 12.71
CA THR A 70 13.92 -2.18 13.79
C THR A 70 12.45 -2.00 14.17
N PHE A 71 11.93 -0.77 14.12
CA PHE A 71 10.55 -0.45 14.52
C PHE A 71 9.51 -0.78 13.45
N GLY A 72 9.92 -0.90 12.18
CA GLY A 72 9.03 -1.24 11.07
C GLY A 72 8.40 -2.63 11.22
N PRO A 73 9.20 -3.70 11.31
CA PRO A 73 8.71 -5.06 11.58
C PRO A 73 7.85 -5.17 12.83
N LEU A 74 8.19 -4.43 13.90
CA LEU A 74 7.41 -4.43 15.14
C LEU A 74 5.98 -3.89 14.91
N LEU A 75 5.82 -2.80 14.15
CA LEU A 75 4.50 -2.28 13.78
C LEU A 75 3.73 -3.28 12.90
N VAL A 76 4.41 -3.98 11.99
CA VAL A 76 3.81 -5.03 11.15
C VAL A 76 3.34 -6.22 12.01
N CYS A 77 4.09 -6.61 13.05
CA CYS A 77 3.65 -7.61 14.01
C CYS A 77 2.42 -7.16 14.79
N ILE A 78 2.40 -5.90 15.24
CA ILE A 78 1.21 -5.33 15.90
C ILE A 78 0.02 -5.37 14.94
N ALA A 79 0.21 -5.02 13.66
CA ALA A 79 -0.83 -5.15 12.65
C ALA A 79 -1.38 -6.58 12.58
N ALA A 80 -0.51 -7.61 12.55
CA ALA A 80 -0.95 -9.01 12.54
C ALA A 80 -1.87 -9.36 13.73
N VAL A 81 -1.57 -8.86 14.93
CA VAL A 81 -2.41 -9.05 16.12
C VAL A 81 -3.78 -8.39 15.94
N PHE A 82 -3.84 -7.17 15.37
CA PHE A 82 -5.11 -6.54 15.03
C PHE A 82 -5.88 -7.33 13.95
N GLY A 83 -5.19 -7.92 12.98
CA GLY A 83 -5.79 -8.80 11.97
C GLY A 83 -6.41 -10.07 12.57
N LEU A 84 -5.78 -10.66 13.58
CA LEU A 84 -6.35 -11.78 14.35
C LEU A 84 -7.67 -11.41 15.01
N PHE A 85 -7.71 -10.29 15.74
CA PHE A 85 -8.90 -9.83 16.44
C PHE A 85 -10.02 -9.37 15.51
N ALA A 86 -9.67 -8.90 14.32
CA ALA A 86 -10.65 -8.55 13.29
C ALA A 86 -11.42 -9.76 12.75
N ALA A 87 -10.83 -10.95 12.79
CA ALA A 87 -11.34 -12.11 12.09
C ALA A 87 -11.28 -13.39 12.94
N PRO A 88 -11.84 -13.42 14.16
CA PRO A 88 -11.58 -14.48 15.15
C PRO A 88 -12.03 -15.88 14.69
N SER A 89 -13.08 -15.97 13.87
CA SER A 89 -13.66 -17.22 13.35
C SER A 89 -13.30 -17.52 11.90
N GLU A 90 -12.59 -16.60 11.22
CA GLU A 90 -12.31 -16.67 9.78
C GLU A 90 -10.83 -17.01 9.56
N GLY A 91 -10.49 -18.30 9.69
CA GLY A 91 -9.10 -18.78 9.66
C GLY A 91 -8.33 -18.39 8.38
N MET A 92 -9.02 -18.30 7.24
CA MET A 92 -8.41 -17.85 5.98
C MET A 92 -7.96 -16.39 6.03
N VAL A 93 -8.76 -15.51 6.65
CA VAL A 93 -8.44 -14.08 6.79
C VAL A 93 -7.27 -13.87 7.74
N GLN A 94 -7.22 -14.66 8.82
CA GLN A 94 -6.07 -14.67 9.74
C GLN A 94 -4.80 -15.12 9.02
N ALA A 95 -4.87 -16.23 8.27
CA ALA A 95 -3.74 -16.74 7.51
C ALA A 95 -3.22 -15.72 6.49
N PHE A 96 -4.13 -15.04 5.76
CA PHE A 96 -3.75 -13.96 4.84
C PHE A 96 -3.10 -12.77 5.56
N SER A 97 -3.63 -12.37 6.72
CA SER A 97 -3.05 -11.30 7.55
C SER A 97 -1.61 -11.63 7.96
N PHE A 98 -1.40 -12.85 8.44
CA PHE A 98 -0.07 -13.33 8.81
C PHE A 98 0.86 -13.47 7.61
N LEU A 99 0.37 -13.94 6.47
CA LEU A 99 1.16 -14.04 5.24
C LEU A 99 1.68 -12.65 4.83
N ILE A 100 0.80 -11.66 4.81
CA ILE A 100 1.14 -10.28 4.45
C ILE A 100 2.17 -9.72 5.44
N CYS A 101 1.92 -9.85 6.74
CA CYS A 101 2.85 -9.38 7.77
C CYS A 101 4.19 -10.11 7.72
N GLY A 102 4.18 -11.44 7.60
CA GLY A 102 5.36 -12.28 7.52
C GLY A 102 6.23 -11.94 6.32
N MET A 103 5.62 -11.74 5.14
CA MET A 103 6.35 -11.34 3.95
C MET A 103 6.98 -9.95 4.06
N LEU A 104 6.31 -8.99 4.72
CA LEU A 104 6.93 -7.69 4.97
C LEU A 104 8.08 -7.75 5.98
N ILE A 105 7.99 -8.63 6.98
CA ILE A 105 9.10 -8.87 7.92
C ILE A 105 10.28 -9.52 7.18
N LEU A 106 10.00 -10.51 6.32
CA LEU A 106 11.01 -11.15 5.45
C LEU A 106 11.66 -10.11 4.52
N LEU A 107 10.91 -9.14 4.02
CA LEU A 107 11.42 -8.02 3.21
C LEU A 107 12.51 -7.20 3.93
N CYS A 108 12.52 -7.22 5.26
CA CYS A 108 13.53 -6.54 6.08
C CYS A 108 14.79 -7.40 6.33
N VAL A 109 14.81 -8.66 5.92
CA VAL A 109 15.96 -9.55 6.08
C VAL A 109 16.92 -9.35 4.90
N PRO A 110 18.10 -8.73 5.11
CA PRO A 110 18.99 -8.36 4.00
C PRO A 110 19.52 -9.57 3.23
N LYS A 111 19.64 -10.74 3.88
CA LYS A 111 20.11 -11.98 3.26
C LYS A 111 19.17 -12.56 2.18
N LEU A 112 17.91 -12.12 2.14
CA LEU A 112 16.92 -12.61 1.18
C LEU A 112 16.97 -11.88 -0.18
N GLY A 113 17.80 -10.85 -0.34
CA GLY A 113 17.94 -10.15 -1.63
C GLY A 113 16.66 -9.44 -2.10
N LEU A 114 15.74 -9.15 -1.17
CA LEU A 114 14.42 -8.57 -1.45
C LEU A 114 14.48 -7.06 -1.75
N GLN A 115 15.64 -6.42 -1.69
CA GLN A 115 15.87 -5.07 -2.22
C GLN A 115 16.12 -5.13 -3.73
N SER A 116 15.17 -5.72 -4.45
CA SER A 116 15.28 -6.02 -5.87
C SER A 116 13.91 -5.90 -6.55
N ILE A 117 13.88 -6.10 -7.86
CA ILE A 117 12.64 -6.16 -8.66
C ILE A 117 11.66 -7.18 -8.06
N TYR A 118 12.16 -8.30 -7.54
CA TYR A 118 11.33 -9.32 -6.92
C TYR A 118 10.62 -8.82 -5.67
N GLY A 119 11.33 -8.12 -4.78
CA GLY A 119 10.69 -7.56 -3.58
C GLY A 119 9.69 -6.45 -3.90
N LEU A 120 9.95 -5.64 -4.93
CA LEU A 120 9.00 -4.65 -5.42
C LEU A 120 7.69 -5.29 -5.92
N LEU A 121 7.80 -6.39 -6.69
CA LEU A 121 6.65 -7.15 -7.15
C LEU A 121 5.86 -7.71 -5.97
N VAL A 122 6.53 -8.42 -5.05
CA VAL A 122 5.90 -9.00 -3.86
C VAL A 122 5.21 -7.92 -3.02
N PHE A 123 5.88 -6.80 -2.76
CA PHE A 123 5.31 -5.67 -2.03
C PHE A 123 4.06 -5.10 -2.70
N SER A 124 4.11 -4.88 -4.02
CA SER A 124 3.01 -4.31 -4.79
C SER A 124 1.79 -5.23 -4.81
N PHE A 125 1.99 -6.55 -4.94
CA PHE A 125 0.91 -7.52 -4.86
C PHE A 125 0.31 -7.62 -3.45
N LEU A 126 1.15 -7.68 -2.41
CA LEU A 126 0.66 -7.81 -1.03
C LEU A 126 -0.17 -6.60 -0.59
N ILE A 127 0.27 -5.40 -0.96
CA ILE A 127 -0.41 -4.17 -0.56
C ILE A 127 -1.55 -3.80 -1.53
N GLY A 128 -1.37 -4.01 -2.83
CA GLY A 128 -2.36 -3.70 -3.85
C GLY A 128 -3.49 -4.73 -3.93
N VAL A 129 -3.24 -6.00 -3.58
CA VAL A 129 -4.26 -7.07 -3.59
C VAL A 129 -4.55 -7.57 -2.19
N GLY A 130 -3.53 -7.95 -1.43
CA GLY A 130 -3.71 -8.68 -0.17
C GLY A 130 -4.61 -7.96 0.83
N ILE A 131 -4.34 -6.67 1.08
CA ILE A 131 -5.13 -5.87 2.03
C ILE A 131 -6.56 -5.60 1.51
N PRO A 132 -6.76 -5.10 0.27
CA PRO A 132 -8.11 -4.94 -0.29
C PRO A 132 -8.94 -6.23 -0.32
N VAL A 133 -8.34 -7.36 -0.68
CA VAL A 133 -8.99 -8.68 -0.72
C VAL A 133 -9.43 -9.10 0.67
N MET A 134 -8.57 -8.92 1.68
CA MET A 134 -8.91 -9.20 3.08
C MET A 134 -10.13 -8.38 3.53
N LEU A 135 -10.14 -7.08 3.24
CA LEU A 135 -11.24 -6.17 3.57
C LEU A 135 -12.55 -6.57 2.86
N PHE A 136 -12.47 -6.92 1.57
CA PHE A 136 -13.61 -7.34 0.78
C PHE A 136 -14.19 -8.66 1.27
N PHE A 137 -13.34 -9.66 1.53
CA PHE A 137 -13.76 -10.98 1.99
C PHE A 137 -14.42 -10.92 3.36
N LEU A 138 -13.88 -10.13 4.30
CA LEU A 138 -14.52 -9.94 5.61
C LEU A 138 -15.90 -9.30 5.55
N ARG A 139 -16.19 -8.55 4.48
CA ARG A 139 -17.48 -7.89 4.28
C ARG A 139 -18.50 -8.77 3.59
N ASN A 140 -18.04 -9.50 2.57
CA ASN A 140 -18.92 -10.20 1.65
C ASN A 140 -18.93 -11.72 1.85
N HIS A 141 -17.95 -12.28 2.57
CA HIS A 141 -17.70 -13.72 2.74
C HIS A 141 -17.51 -14.51 1.43
N TYR A 142 -17.28 -13.82 0.31
CA TYR A 142 -16.91 -14.39 -0.98
C TYR A 142 -15.97 -13.45 -1.74
N LEU A 143 -15.34 -13.92 -2.81
CA LEU A 143 -14.55 -13.10 -3.72
C LEU A 143 -15.24 -12.98 -5.09
N ALA A 144 -15.56 -11.75 -5.48
CA ALA A 144 -16.08 -11.47 -6.82
C ALA A 144 -14.92 -11.29 -7.81
N THR A 145 -15.02 -11.90 -9.00
CA THR A 145 -14.05 -11.67 -10.09
C THR A 145 -14.08 -10.21 -10.58
N GLN A 146 -15.25 -9.57 -10.54
CA GLN A 146 -15.43 -8.15 -10.87
C GLN A 146 -14.66 -7.23 -9.91
N PHE A 147 -14.48 -7.64 -8.65
CA PHE A 147 -13.66 -6.92 -7.67
C PHE A 147 -12.16 -7.07 -7.95
N LEU A 148 -11.72 -8.20 -8.51
CA LEU A 148 -10.30 -8.46 -8.79
C LEU A 148 -9.76 -7.66 -9.98
N TRP A 149 -10.59 -7.39 -11.00
CA TRP A 149 -10.19 -6.65 -12.19
C TRP A 149 -9.54 -5.28 -11.91
N PRO A 150 -10.16 -4.37 -11.14
CA PRO A 150 -9.56 -3.08 -10.83
C PRO A 150 -8.33 -3.17 -9.92
N LEU A 151 -8.08 -4.31 -9.26
CA LEU A 151 -6.86 -4.50 -8.47
C LEU A 151 -5.62 -4.67 -9.34
N ILE A 152 -5.75 -5.11 -10.59
CA ILE A 152 -4.60 -5.25 -11.52
C ILE A 152 -3.91 -3.89 -11.75
N PRO A 153 -4.62 -2.84 -12.22
CA PRO A 153 -4.03 -1.52 -12.34
C PRO A 153 -3.65 -0.91 -10.99
N LEU A 154 -4.34 -1.27 -9.90
CA LEU A 154 -3.94 -0.84 -8.57
C LEU A 154 -2.54 -1.39 -8.19
N VAL A 155 -2.28 -2.68 -8.39
CA VAL A 155 -0.95 -3.29 -8.19
C VAL A 155 0.10 -2.64 -9.08
N ALA A 156 -0.23 -2.43 -10.36
CA ALA A 156 0.70 -1.79 -11.29
C ALA A 156 1.03 -0.34 -10.87
N SER A 157 0.09 0.37 -10.23
CA SER A 157 0.34 1.71 -9.70
C SER A 157 1.31 1.70 -8.53
N TYR A 158 1.21 0.71 -7.63
CA TYR A 158 2.19 0.49 -6.57
C TYR A 158 3.57 0.18 -7.15
N LEU A 159 3.62 -0.67 -8.19
CA LEU A 159 4.86 -1.02 -8.88
C LEU A 159 5.55 0.23 -9.44
N ALA A 160 4.81 1.08 -10.15
CA ALA A 160 5.34 2.28 -10.80
C ALA A 160 5.74 3.37 -9.81
N LEU A 161 4.99 3.54 -8.72
CA LEU A 161 5.23 4.64 -7.76
C LEU A 161 6.30 4.30 -6.72
N PHE A 162 6.45 3.03 -6.35
CA PHE A 162 7.39 2.61 -5.31
C PHE A 162 8.73 2.06 -5.82
N GLU A 163 8.92 1.95 -7.15
CA GLU A 163 10.12 1.38 -7.77
C GLU A 163 11.43 1.92 -7.19
N ARG A 164 11.56 3.25 -7.06
CA ARG A 164 12.79 3.92 -6.61
C ARG A 164 13.21 3.55 -5.18
N TYR A 165 12.28 3.08 -4.34
CA TYR A 165 12.58 2.65 -2.98
C TYR A 165 13.22 1.25 -2.93
N PHE A 166 12.97 0.43 -3.94
CA PHE A 166 13.53 -0.93 -4.07
C PHE A 166 14.74 -0.97 -5.01
N LEU A 167 14.80 -0.06 -5.98
CA LEU A 167 15.88 0.05 -6.97
C LEU A 167 16.58 1.42 -6.84
N PRO A 168 17.41 1.63 -5.78
CA PRO A 168 18.05 2.93 -5.53
C PRO A 168 19.20 3.25 -6.49
N THR A 169 19.78 2.25 -7.16
CA THR A 169 20.94 2.41 -8.03
C THR A 169 20.54 2.95 -9.41
N ALA A 170 21.47 3.67 -10.06
CA ALA A 170 21.32 4.19 -11.43
C ALA A 170 21.07 3.05 -12.43
N THR A 171 19.80 2.71 -12.57
CA THR A 171 19.31 1.73 -13.52
C THR A 171 19.10 2.46 -14.84
N ASP A 172 19.34 1.78 -15.97
CA ASP A 172 19.10 2.35 -17.29
C ASP A 172 17.70 2.96 -17.36
N TRP A 173 17.61 4.17 -17.92
CA TRP A 173 16.35 4.92 -18.04
C TRP A 173 15.25 4.11 -18.76
N ARG A 174 15.65 3.12 -19.59
CA ARG A 174 14.76 2.19 -20.29
C ARG A 174 14.10 1.17 -19.37
N LEU A 175 14.86 0.59 -18.43
CA LEU A 175 14.34 -0.41 -17.49
C LEU A 175 13.35 0.24 -16.52
N THR A 176 13.62 1.47 -16.12
CA THR A 176 12.71 2.24 -15.27
C THR A 176 11.42 2.67 -15.98
N LEU A 177 11.31 2.55 -17.30
CA LEU A 177 10.05 2.75 -18.05
C LEU A 177 9.15 1.51 -18.06
N ILE A 178 9.66 0.35 -17.64
CA ILE A 178 8.88 -0.89 -17.64
C ILE A 178 7.72 -0.79 -16.64
N THR A 179 7.96 -0.31 -15.42
CA THR A 179 6.92 -0.23 -14.38
C THR A 179 5.76 0.72 -14.74
N PRO A 180 5.96 1.97 -15.26
CA PRO A 180 4.84 2.76 -15.74
C PRO A 180 4.24 2.19 -17.02
N GLY A 181 5.03 1.51 -17.88
CA GLY A 181 4.51 0.81 -19.05
C GLY A 181 3.52 -0.29 -18.66
N ILE A 182 3.83 -1.09 -17.64
CA ILE A 182 2.93 -2.10 -17.07
C ILE A 182 1.66 -1.43 -16.55
N LEU A 183 1.76 -0.27 -15.88
CA LEU A 183 0.58 0.49 -15.46
C LEU A 183 -0.28 0.90 -16.66
N VAL A 184 0.30 1.47 -17.73
CA VAL A 184 -0.47 1.85 -18.93
C VAL A 184 -1.18 0.65 -19.54
N VAL A 185 -0.48 -0.48 -19.70
CA VAL A 185 -1.08 -1.71 -20.24
C VAL A 185 -2.17 -2.23 -19.32
N SER A 186 -1.97 -2.21 -18.01
CA SER A 186 -2.97 -2.65 -17.04
C SER A 186 -4.23 -1.77 -17.04
N LEU A 187 -4.11 -0.47 -17.34
CA LEU A 187 -5.26 0.43 -17.46
C LEU A 187 -6.16 0.08 -18.65
N LEU A 188 -5.67 -0.65 -19.65
CA LEU A 188 -6.49 -1.17 -20.76
C LEU A 188 -7.46 -2.27 -20.32
N SER A 189 -7.27 -2.85 -19.13
CA SER A 189 -8.26 -3.76 -18.53
C SER A 189 -9.52 -3.03 -18.02
N LEU A 190 -9.44 -1.71 -17.88
CA LEU A 190 -10.55 -0.84 -17.50
C LEU A 190 -11.08 -0.10 -18.74
N PRO A 191 -12.35 0.33 -18.74
CA PRO A 191 -12.88 1.16 -19.80
C PRO A 191 -12.07 2.45 -19.93
N LEU A 192 -11.49 2.67 -21.12
CA LEU A 192 -10.65 3.83 -21.38
C LEU A 192 -11.47 5.10 -21.23
N SER A 193 -11.08 5.95 -20.28
CA SER A 193 -11.78 7.19 -19.97
C SER A 193 -10.78 8.32 -19.75
N TRP A 194 -11.28 9.55 -19.59
CA TRP A 194 -10.45 10.70 -19.22
C TRP A 194 -9.64 10.44 -17.93
N ARG A 195 -10.11 9.54 -17.05
CA ARG A 195 -9.43 9.13 -15.82
C ARG A 195 -8.11 8.42 -16.12
N SER A 196 -8.08 7.55 -17.13
CA SER A 196 -6.87 6.84 -17.56
C SER A 196 -5.79 7.82 -18.01
N LEU A 197 -6.17 8.87 -18.75
CA LEU A 197 -5.25 9.94 -19.16
C LEU A 197 -4.70 10.71 -17.96
N VAL A 198 -5.56 11.07 -17.00
CA VAL A 198 -5.14 11.75 -15.76
C VAL A 198 -4.17 10.88 -14.97
N ILE A 199 -4.42 9.57 -14.83
CA ILE A 199 -3.51 8.65 -14.14
C ILE A 199 -2.11 8.65 -14.79
N ILE A 200 -2.06 8.53 -16.13
CA ILE A 200 -0.80 8.51 -16.88
C ILE A 200 -0.04 9.82 -16.67
N LEU A 201 -0.72 10.96 -16.81
CA LEU A 201 -0.13 12.29 -16.60
C LEU A 201 0.38 12.45 -15.17
N LEU A 202 -0.37 11.98 -14.18
CA LEU A 202 -0.06 12.15 -12.77
C LEU A 202 1.14 11.29 -12.36
N VAL A 203 1.21 10.03 -12.82
CA VAL A 203 2.36 9.15 -12.58
C VAL A 203 3.61 9.66 -13.31
N GLY A 204 3.48 10.10 -14.56
CA GLY A 204 4.58 10.71 -15.32
C GLY A 204 5.11 11.98 -14.66
N SER A 205 4.20 12.88 -14.27
CA SER A 205 4.54 14.14 -13.58
C SER A 205 5.17 13.88 -12.22
N HIS A 206 4.62 12.96 -11.43
CA HIS A 206 5.18 12.58 -10.13
C HIS A 206 6.61 12.08 -10.26
N ARG A 207 6.88 11.24 -11.26
CA ARG A 207 8.22 10.71 -11.52
C ARG A 207 9.22 11.82 -11.88
N TRP A 208 8.83 12.75 -12.74
CA TRP A 208 9.66 13.93 -13.03
C TRP A 208 9.92 14.74 -11.76
N PHE A 209 8.86 15.09 -11.04
CA PHE A 209 8.93 15.95 -9.85
C PHE A 209 9.72 15.30 -8.71
N GLN A 210 9.73 13.96 -8.63
CA GLN A 210 10.49 13.20 -7.65
C GLN A 210 12.00 13.43 -7.71
N HIS A 211 12.56 13.79 -8.85
CA HIS A 211 13.98 14.15 -8.94
C HIS A 211 14.30 15.49 -8.30
N GLN A 212 13.33 16.41 -8.27
CA GLN A 212 13.48 17.76 -7.73
C GLN A 212 13.06 17.87 -6.26
N LEU A 213 12.26 16.91 -5.77
CA LEU A 213 11.81 16.87 -4.39
C LEU A 213 12.92 16.45 -3.43
N ASN A 214 12.98 17.14 -2.30
CA ASN A 214 13.77 16.75 -1.14
C ASN A 214 13.46 15.29 -0.74
N ALA A 215 14.51 14.47 -0.54
CA ALA A 215 14.41 13.05 -0.14
C ALA A 215 13.44 12.81 1.04
N ARG A 216 13.31 13.82 1.92
CA ARG A 216 12.44 13.79 3.10
C ARG A 216 10.93 13.80 2.79
N TYR A 217 10.50 14.34 1.64
CA TYR A 217 9.09 14.47 1.26
C TYR A 217 8.66 13.48 0.19
N GLN A 218 9.61 12.87 -0.53
CA GLN A 218 9.35 11.94 -1.63
C GLN A 218 8.38 10.80 -1.25
N LEU A 219 8.53 10.20 -0.06
CA LEU A 219 7.69 9.07 0.34
C LEU A 219 6.24 9.47 0.63
N ILE A 220 6.04 10.68 1.14
CA ILE A 220 4.71 11.21 1.45
C ILE A 220 4.01 11.61 0.16
N THR A 221 4.71 12.30 -0.74
CA THR A 221 4.16 12.67 -2.05
C THR A 221 3.78 11.42 -2.83
N THR A 222 4.63 10.38 -2.79
CA THR A 222 4.32 9.07 -3.37
C THR A 222 3.06 8.48 -2.75
N GLY A 223 2.93 8.52 -1.42
CA GLY A 223 1.74 8.03 -0.72
C GLY A 223 0.46 8.78 -1.08
N ILE A 224 0.50 10.11 -1.20
CA ILE A 224 -0.66 10.93 -1.58
C ILE A 224 -1.04 10.68 -3.04
N VAL A 225 -0.06 10.67 -3.93
CA VAL A 225 -0.26 10.37 -5.35
C VAL A 225 -0.84 8.98 -5.54
N GLN A 226 -0.37 7.99 -4.77
CA GLN A 226 -0.91 6.63 -4.76
C GLN A 226 -2.40 6.60 -4.41
N VAL A 227 -2.85 7.40 -3.43
CA VAL A 227 -4.28 7.50 -3.09
C VAL A 227 -5.09 8.09 -4.24
N ILE A 228 -4.61 9.17 -4.85
CA ILE A 228 -5.33 9.82 -5.95
C ILE A 228 -5.42 8.88 -7.15
N VAL A 229 -4.31 8.26 -7.55
CA VAL A 229 -4.27 7.28 -8.64
C VAL A 229 -5.16 6.09 -8.33
N GLY A 230 -5.04 5.51 -7.14
CA GLY A 230 -5.86 4.38 -6.73
C GLY A 230 -7.35 4.71 -6.68
N ALA A 231 -7.73 5.91 -6.22
CA ALA A 231 -9.12 6.35 -6.24
C ALA A 231 -9.65 6.50 -7.67
N LEU A 232 -8.87 7.06 -8.59
CA LEU A 232 -9.25 7.18 -10.01
C LEU A 232 -9.38 5.83 -10.72
N ILE A 233 -8.67 4.80 -10.24
CA ILE A 233 -8.77 3.42 -10.75
C ILE A 233 -10.06 2.74 -10.26
N LEU A 234 -10.48 3.03 -9.03
CA LEU A 234 -11.56 2.32 -8.33
C LEU A 234 -12.95 2.94 -8.52
N ILE A 235 -13.02 4.23 -8.89
CA ILE A 235 -14.26 4.97 -9.21
C ILE A 235 -14.53 4.86 -10.71
#